data_AF-A0A2I1HX89-F1
#
_entry.id   AF-A0A2I1HX89-F1
#
_cell.length_a   1.000
_cell.length_b   1.000
_cell.length_c   1.000
_cell.angle_alpha   90.00
_cell.angle_beta   90.00
_cell.angle_gamma   90.00
#
_symmetry.space_group_name_H-M   'P 1'
#
loop_
_entity.id
_entity.type
_entity.pdbx_description
1 polymer ?
#
loop_
_entity_poly.entity_id
_entity_poly.type
_entity_poly.pdbx_seq_one_letter_code
_entity_poly.pdbx_strand_id
1 'polypeptide(L)' 'NGLFKDEILSNVKVINHALNYSQWNGPSFGLDLFLHGDNRTRDYDNNYCKQRDYEKKIRDTDDKFLIDDYEVFQIIKL' A
#
# COMPACT_ATOMS: atom_id res chain seq x y z
N ASN A 1 -10.36 11.45 20.50
CA ASN A 1 -9.04 10.89 20.16
C ASN A 1 -8.62 11.39 18.80
N GLY A 2 -7.96 12.55 18.77
CA GLY A 2 -7.56 13.24 17.54
C GLY A 2 -6.27 12.70 16.93
N LEU A 3 -6.13 11.38 16.79
CA LEU A 3 -4.96 10.74 16.19
C LEU A 3 -4.84 11.02 14.68
N PHE A 4 -5.90 11.52 14.06
CA PHE A 4 -6.16 11.37 12.64
C PHE A 4 -6.57 12.68 11.96
N LYS A 5 -5.88 13.78 12.30
CA LYS A 5 -6.30 15.12 11.88
C LYS A 5 -6.15 15.37 10.38
N ASP A 6 -5.29 14.60 9.70
CA ASP A 6 -4.96 14.76 8.27
C ASP A 6 -5.04 13.42 7.50
N GLU A 7 -5.87 12.48 7.96
CA GLU A 7 -5.95 11.16 7.33
C GLU A 7 -6.76 11.14 6.04
N ILE A 8 -6.26 10.36 5.09
CA ILE A 8 -6.97 10.03 3.87
C ILE A 8 -7.78 8.75 4.11
N LEU A 9 -9.08 8.90 4.42
CA LEU A 9 -10.02 7.79 4.33
C LEU A 9 -10.38 7.54 2.87
N SER A 10 -10.10 6.34 2.37
CA SER A 10 -10.27 5.92 0.97
C SER A 10 -10.89 4.52 0.93
N ASN A 11 -12.10 4.39 0.38
CA ASN A 11 -12.74 3.07 0.28
C ASN A 11 -12.18 2.28 -0.91
N VAL A 12 -12.20 0.95 -0.79
CA VAL A 12 -11.86 0.04 -1.88
C VAL A 12 -13.00 0.02 -2.90
N LYS A 13 -12.69 0.26 -4.17
CA LYS A 13 -13.64 0.14 -5.29
C LYS A 13 -13.85 -1.32 -5.69
N VAL A 14 -12.77 -2.11 -5.71
CA VAL A 14 -12.75 -3.52 -6.10
C VAL A 14 -12.23 -4.36 -4.95
N ILE A 15 -13.13 -4.94 -4.16
CA ILE A 15 -12.79 -5.63 -2.89
C ILE A 15 -11.71 -6.71 -3.08
N ASN A 16 -11.76 -7.46 -4.18
CA ASN A 16 -10.78 -8.52 -4.48
C ASN A 16 -9.35 -7.99 -4.69
N HIS A 17 -9.21 -6.68 -4.91
CA HIS A 17 -7.93 -6.00 -5.11
C HIS A 17 -7.52 -5.18 -3.88
N ALA A 18 -8.24 -5.27 -2.75
CA ALA A 18 -7.90 -4.49 -1.56
C ALA A 18 -6.47 -4.76 -1.09
N LEU A 19 -6.07 -6.03 -1.09
CA LEU A 19 -4.75 -6.46 -0.64
C LEU A 19 -4.09 -7.32 -1.70
N ASN A 20 -2.80 -7.09 -1.92
CA ASN A 20 -1.95 -7.89 -2.79
C ASN A 20 -0.64 -8.14 -2.06
N TYR A 21 -0.30 -9.40 -1.82
CA TYR A 21 0.96 -9.77 -1.19
C TYR A 21 1.39 -11.13 -1.73
N SER A 22 2.70 -11.31 -1.87
CA SER A 22 3.26 -12.58 -2.36
C SER A 22 4.72 -12.68 -1.93
N GLN A 23 5.38 -13.78 -2.24
CA GLN A 23 6.83 -13.91 -2.03
C GLN A 23 7.69 -12.88 -2.82
N TRP A 24 7.12 -12.19 -3.81
CA TRP A 24 7.80 -11.13 -4.58
C TRP A 24 7.28 -9.73 -4.24
N ASN A 25 6.20 -9.64 -3.46
CA ASN A 25 5.54 -8.38 -3.16
C ASN A 25 5.45 -8.17 -1.66
N GLY A 26 5.82 -6.98 -1.19
CA GLY A 26 5.51 -6.55 0.16
C GLY A 26 4.00 -6.37 0.37
N PRO A 27 3.59 -5.90 1.56
CA PRO A 27 2.19 -5.59 1.84
C PRO A 27 1.71 -4.47 0.92
N SER A 28 1.02 -4.84 -0.16
CA SER A 28 0.51 -3.91 -1.17
C SER A 28 -0.99 -3.70 -0.99
N PHE A 29 -1.44 -2.45 -1.19
CA PHE A 29 -2.86 -2.11 -1.23
C PHE A 29 -3.30 -2.08 -2.69
N GLY A 30 -3.70 -3.24 -3.21
CA GLY A 30 -3.95 -3.44 -4.63
C GLY A 30 -2.75 -3.11 -5.50
N LEU A 31 -2.97 -2.31 -6.55
CA LEU A 31 -1.89 -1.65 -7.31
C LEU A 31 -1.71 -0.17 -6.94
N ASP A 32 -2.36 0.30 -5.88
CA ASP A 32 -2.32 1.71 -5.47
C ASP A 32 -1.16 2.00 -4.53
N LEU A 33 -0.76 1.02 -3.73
CA LEU A 33 0.56 0.94 -3.10
C LEU A 33 1.15 -0.39 -3.51
N PHE A 34 2.07 -0.41 -4.47
CA PHE A 34 2.71 -1.62 -4.94
C PHE A 34 4.15 -1.69 -4.41
N LEU A 35 4.43 -2.69 -3.58
CA LEU A 35 5.75 -2.96 -3.03
C LEU A 35 6.30 -4.22 -3.67
N HIS A 36 7.41 -4.13 -4.39
CA HIS A 36 7.93 -5.25 -5.18
C HIS A 36 9.45 -5.30 -5.15
N GLY A 37 9.96 -6.53 -5.02
CA GLY A 37 11.39 -6.81 -5.12
C GLY A 37 11.68 -7.66 -6.35
N ASP A 38 12.80 -7.36 -7.00
CA ASP A 38 13.29 -8.11 -8.17
C ASP A 38 13.63 -9.58 -7.86
N ASN A 39 13.77 -9.93 -6.57
CA ASN A 39 13.79 -11.32 -6.13
C ASN A 39 13.14 -11.51 -4.75
N ARG A 40 12.89 -12.77 -4.40
CA ARG A 40 12.17 -13.16 -3.16
C ARG A 40 12.91 -12.88 -1.85
N THR A 41 14.18 -12.48 -1.94
CA THR A 41 15.08 -12.33 -0.78
C THR A 41 15.69 -10.92 -0.69
N ARG A 42 15.34 -10.03 -1.60
CA ARG A 42 15.83 -8.65 -1.65
C ARG A 42 14.76 -7.71 -1.11
N ASP A 43 15.24 -6.52 -0.79
CA ASP A 43 14.42 -5.39 -0.44
C ASP A 43 13.43 -5.06 -1.57
N TYR A 44 12.29 -4.50 -1.18
CA TYR A 44 11.32 -3.99 -2.14
C TYR A 44 11.84 -2.66 -2.68
N ASP A 45 12.53 -2.69 -3.82
CA ASP A 45 13.20 -1.53 -4.44
C ASP A 45 12.48 -1.01 -5.70
N ASN A 46 11.42 -1.72 -6.13
CA ASN A 46 10.61 -1.34 -7.28
C ASN A 46 9.20 -0.91 -6.86
N ASN A 47 9.12 0.00 -5.87
CA ASN A 47 7.85 0.44 -5.32
C ASN A 47 7.29 1.64 -6.10
N TYR A 48 5.96 1.69 -6.23
CA TYR A 48 5.26 2.84 -6.81
C TYR A 48 3.82 2.93 -6.29
N CYS A 49 3.21 4.10 -6.49
CA CYS A 49 1.81 4.34 -6.19
C CYS A 49 1.03 4.72 -7.44
N LYS A 50 -0.24 4.32 -7.50
CA LYS A 50 -1.21 4.70 -8.53
C LYS A 50 -2.59 4.85 -7.89
N GLN A 51 -3.58 5.32 -8.64
CA GLN A 51 -4.98 5.36 -8.20
C GLN A 51 -5.84 4.52 -9.15
N ARG A 52 -6.24 3.34 -8.68
CA ARG A 52 -6.93 2.33 -9.48
C ARG A 52 -7.96 1.57 -8.64
N ASP A 53 -7.54 1.00 -7.52
CA ASP A 53 -8.34 0.06 -6.73
C ASP A 53 -9.06 0.76 -5.54
N TYR A 54 -8.61 1.96 -5.17
CA TYR A 54 -9.13 2.81 -4.09
C TYR A 54 -9.72 4.13 -4.62
N GLU A 55 -10.58 4.78 -3.82
CA GLU A 55 -11.23 6.04 -4.16
C GLU A 55 -10.29 7.23 -4.28
N LYS A 56 -9.31 7.32 -3.39
CA LYS A 56 -8.32 8.39 -3.29
C LYS A 56 -6.91 7.83 -3.43
N LYS A 57 -6.00 8.67 -3.93
CA LYS A 57 -4.56 8.39 -3.99
C LYS A 57 -4.01 8.14 -2.59
N ILE A 58 -3.10 7.17 -2.49
CA ILE A 58 -2.31 6.90 -1.29
C ILE A 58 -1.13 7.88 -1.19
N ARG A 59 -0.55 8.26 -2.34
CA ARG A 59 0.50 9.28 -2.48
C ARG A 59 0.15 10.22 -3.64
N ASP A 60 0.54 11.49 -3.54
CA ASP A 60 0.23 12.49 -4.57
C ASP A 60 1.03 12.30 -5.88
N THR A 61 2.16 11.61 -5.80
CA THR A 61 3.01 11.25 -6.95
C THR A 61 2.91 9.77 -7.29
N ASP A 62 3.06 9.48 -8.59
CA ASP A 62 3.17 8.13 -9.13
C ASP A 62 4.64 7.69 -9.32
N ASP A 63 5.59 8.52 -8.86
CA ASP A 63 7.03 8.24 -8.91
C ASP A 63 7.41 7.00 -8.10
N LYS A 64 8.51 6.37 -8.51
CA LYS A 64 9.11 5.29 -7.73
C LYS A 64 9.68 5.82 -6.42
N PHE A 65 9.66 4.97 -5.40
CA PHE A 65 10.21 5.31 -4.09
C PHE A 65 10.82 4.09 -3.41
N LEU A 66 11.69 4.35 -2.44
CA LEU A 66 12.29 3.33 -1.57
C LEU A 66 11.64 3.41 -0.19
N ILE A 67 11.64 2.30 0.53
CA ILE A 67 11.17 2.18 1.91
C ILE A 67 12.34 1.65 2.72
N ASP A 68 12.69 2.35 3.79
CA ASP A 68 13.64 1.83 4.78
C ASP A 68 12.93 0.87 5.74
N ASP A 69 11.79 1.28 6.30
CA ASP A 69 10.97 0.49 7.23
C ASP A 69 9.47 0.69 6.99
N TYR A 70 8.66 -0.31 7.32
CA TYR A 70 7.19 -0.22 7.30
C TYR A 70 6.54 -0.98 8.46
N GLU A 71 5.38 -0.51 8.90
CA GLU A 71 4.56 -1.15 9.94
C GLU A 71 3.14 -1.40 9.41
N VAL A 72 2.58 -2.58 9.70
CA VAL A 72 1.21 -2.95 9.30
C VAL A 72 0.39 -3.23 10.55
N PHE A 73 -0.73 -2.51 10.68
CA PHE A 73 -1.66 -2.66 11.80
C PHE A 73 -3.00 -3.20 11.32
N GLN A 74 -3.50 -4.25 11.97
CA GLN A 74 -4.85 -4.77 11.74
C GLN A 74 -5.76 -4.32 12.89
N ILE A 75 -6.81 -3.55 12.57
CA ILE A 75 -7.85 -3.18 13.55
C ILE A 75 -8.93 -4.26 13.52
N ILE A 76 -9.06 -5.00 14.62
CA ILE A 76 -10.15 -5.97 14.82
C ILE A 76 -11.29 -5.31 15.59
N LYS A 77 -12.53 -5.48 15.12
CA LYS A 77 -13.70 -5.23 15.96
C LYS A 77 -13.91 -6.46 16.84
N LEU A 78 -13.99 -6.23 18.15
CA LEU A 78 -14.32 -7.25 19.15
C LEU A 78 -15.79 -7.66 19.04
#